data_AF-A0A0S7Y429-F1
#
_entry.id   AF-A0A0S7Y429-F1
#
_cell.length_a   1.000
_cell.length_b   1.000
_cell.length_c   1.000
_cell.angle_alpha   90.00
_cell.angle_beta   90.00
_cell.angle_gamma   90.00
#
_symmetry.space_group_name_H-M   'P 1'
#
loop_
_entity.id
_entity.type
_entity.pdbx_description
1 polymer ?
#
loop_
_entity_poly.entity_id
_entity_poly.type
_entity_poly.pdbx_seq_one_letter_code
_entity_poly.pdbx_strand_id
1 'polypeptide(L)' 'MEWLAVESVKLLGLDIAGVDILFDDDYQVCEVNSSPGFEGFEKATGLNVPQEIYHYIKFGRFSIGKMRG' A
#
# COMPACT_ATOMS: atom_id res chain seq x y z
N MET A 1 -6.51 2.87 -11.98
CA MET A 1 -6.60 3.03 -10.51
C MET A 1 -5.52 2.24 -9.78
N GLU A 2 -5.55 0.91 -9.80
CA GLU A 2 -4.61 0.06 -9.05
C GLU A 2 -3.15 0.33 -9.40
N TRP A 3 -2.79 0.35 -10.69
CA TRP A 3 -1.44 0.70 -11.14
C TRP A 3 -0.98 2.07 -10.62
N LEU A 4 -1.86 3.08 -10.68
CA LEU A 4 -1.55 4.44 -10.23
C LEU A 4 -1.26 4.47 -8.72
N ALA A 5 -2.07 3.78 -7.92
CA ALA A 5 -1.85 3.66 -6.48
C ALA A 5 -0.52 2.94 -6.19
N VAL A 6 -0.31 1.75 -6.78
CA VAL A 6 0.87 0.92 -6.53
C VAL A 6 2.17 1.63 -6.95
N GLU A 7 2.21 2.27 -8.11
CA GLU A 7 3.40 2.99 -8.56
C GLU A 7 3.68 4.24 -7.73
N SER A 8 2.65 4.94 -7.24
CA SER A 8 2.85 6.09 -6.35
C SER A 8 3.54 5.70 -5.05
N VAL A 9 3.12 4.57 -4.46
CA VAL A 9 3.72 4.01 -3.24
C VAL A 9 5.18 3.60 -3.48
N LYS A 10 5.47 2.93 -4.60
CA LYS A 10 6.83 2.53 -4.98
C LYS A 10 7.76 3.72 -5.23
N LEU A 11 7.28 4.74 -5.95
CA LEU A 11 8.06 5.95 -6.25
C LEU A 11 8.47 6.71 -4.98
N LEU A 12 7.65 6.61 -3.93
CA LEU A 12 7.94 7.20 -2.62
C LEU A 12 8.76 6.28 -1.70
N GLY A 13 9.13 5.08 -2.15
CA GLY A 13 9.93 4.12 -1.37
C GLY A 13 9.20 3.56 -0.16
N LEU A 14 7.86 3.54 -0.18
CA LEU A 14 7.03 3.01 0.89
C LEU A 14 6.69 1.55 0.61
N ASP A 15 6.61 0.72 1.66
CA ASP A 15 6.16 -0.67 1.54
C ASP A 15 4.64 -0.79 1.69
N ILE A 16 4.05 0.07 2.54
CA ILE A 16 2.62 0.10 2.88
C ILE A 16 2.22 1.57 2.99
N ALA A 17 1.11 1.94 2.33
CA ALA A 17 0.56 3.29 2.39
C ALA A 17 -0.93 3.28 2.04
N GLY A 18 -1.65 4.29 2.53
CA GLY A 18 -2.98 4.65 2.02
C GLY A 18 -2.83 5.62 0.87
N VAL A 19 -3.57 5.42 -0.22
CA VAL A 19 -3.55 6.32 -1.39
C VAL A 19 -4.95 6.85 -1.65
N ASP A 20 -5.08 8.16 -1.53
CA ASP A 20 -6.33 8.85 -1.81
C ASP A 20 -6.34 9.32 -3.26
N ILE A 21 -7.39 8.95 -3.99
CA ILE A 21 -7.51 9.25 -5.41
C ILE A 21 -8.79 10.04 -5.66
N LEU A 22 -8.64 11.16 -6.34
CA LEU A 22 -9.75 11.98 -6.82
C LEU A 22 -10.20 11.48 -8.20
N PHE A 23 -11.50 11.54 -8.41
CA PHE A 23 -12.16 11.16 -9.65
C PHE A 23 -12.81 12.42 -10.26
N ASP A 24 -12.36 12.80 -11.45
CA ASP A 24 -13.00 13.80 -12.29
C ASP A 24 -13.05 13.26 -13.73
N ASP A 25 -12.70 14.05 -14.75
CA ASP A 25 -12.48 13.55 -16.12
C ASP A 25 -11.36 12.49 -16.20
N ASP A 26 -10.43 12.50 -15.24
CA ASP A 26 -9.30 11.56 -15.09
C ASP A 26 -9.10 11.15 -13.62
N TYR A 27 -8.13 10.25 -13.36
CA TYR A 27 -7.72 9.83 -12.00
C TYR A 27 -6.47 10.59 -11.54
N GLN A 28 -6.53 11.18 -10.34
CA GLN A 28 -5.40 11.92 -9.77
C GLN A 28 -5.12 11.49 -8.33
N VAL A 29 -3.84 11.28 -8.00
CA VAL A 29 -3.41 11.02 -6.62
C VAL A 29 -3.45 12.33 -5.83
N CYS A 30 -4.19 12.33 -4.73
CA CYS A 30 -4.34 13.48 -3.84
C CYS A 30 -3.37 13.41 -2.65
N GLU A 31 -3.26 12.22 -2.04
CA GLU A 31 -2.40 11.98 -0.89
C GLU A 31 -1.83 10.56 -0.96
N VAL A 32 -0.59 10.41 -0.49
CA VAL A 32 -0.03 9.10 -0.12
C VAL A 32 0.41 9.18 1.34
N ASN A 33 -0.28 8.43 2.21
CA ASN A 33 -0.05 8.43 3.64
C ASN A 33 0.75 7.19 4.05
N SER A 34 1.93 7.38 4.65
CA SER A 34 2.81 6.29 5.10
C SER A 34 2.38 5.63 6.42
N SER A 35 1.40 6.21 7.13
CA SER A 35 0.86 5.68 8.38
C SER A 35 -0.67 5.80 8.40
N PRO A 36 -1.37 5.16 7.44
CA PRO A 36 -2.82 5.25 7.32
C PRO A 36 -3.51 4.52 8.49
N GLY A 37 -4.66 5.05 8.90
CA GLY A 37 -5.59 4.34 9.78
C GLY A 37 -6.50 3.42 8.97
N PHE A 38 -6.70 2.18 9.41
CA PHE A 38 -7.47 1.18 8.66
C PHE A 38 -8.87 0.89 9.22
N GLU A 39 -9.21 1.36 10.42
CA GLU A 39 -10.47 0.97 11.10
C GLU A 39 -11.72 1.22 10.23
N GLY A 40 -11.80 2.39 9.58
CA GLY A 40 -12.92 2.71 8.68
C GLY A 40 -12.94 1.82 7.44
N PHE A 41 -11.76 1.52 6.88
CA PHE A 41 -11.61 0.67 5.70
C PHE A 41 -11.97 -0.79 5.99
N GLU A 42 -11.54 -1.33 7.14
CA GLU A 42 -11.88 -2.68 7.59
C GLU A 42 -13.39 -2.82 7.80
N LYS A 43 -14.04 -1.84 8.43
CA LYS A 43 -15.50 -1.84 8.59
C LYS A 43 -16.25 -1.79 7.25
N ALA A 44 -15.74 -1.03 6.29
CA ALA A 44 -16.38 -0.87 4.99
C ALA A 44 -16.20 -2.10 4.07
N THR A 45 -15.07 -2.80 4.17
CA THR A 45 -14.69 -3.89 3.25
C THR A 45 -14.84 -5.28 3.86
N GLY A 46 -14.84 -5.39 5.19
CA GLY A 46 -14.77 -6.67 5.89
C GLY A 46 -13.39 -7.34 5.83
N LEU A 47 -12.38 -6.67 5.29
CA LEU A 47 -11.01 -7.17 5.24
C LEU A 47 -10.32 -7.01 6.59
N ASN A 48 -9.42 -7.94 6.90
CA ASN A 48 -8.52 -7.85 8.06
C ASN A 48 -7.17 -7.31 7.59
N VAL A 49 -7.02 -5.99 7.61
CA VAL A 49 -5.83 -5.32 7.06
C VAL A 49 -4.56 -5.65 7.86
N PRO A 50 -4.56 -5.66 9.21
CA PRO A 50 -3.41 -6.10 9.99
C PRO A 50 -2.93 -7.51 9.63
N GLN A 51 -3.85 -8.44 9.34
CA GLN A 51 -3.50 -9.79 8.90
C GLN A 51 -2.80 -9.79 7.54
N GLU A 52 -3.29 -9.01 6.58
CA GLU A 52 -2.67 -8.88 5.26
C GLU A 52 -1.28 -8.23 5.35
N ILE A 53 -1.13 -7.20 6.19
CA ILE A 53 0.18 -6.58 6.47
C ILE A 53 1.13 -7.60 7.11
N TYR A 54 0.65 -8.38 8.08
CA TYR A 54 1.43 -9.44 8.70
C TYR A 54 1.87 -10.49 7.67
N HIS A 55 0.98 -10.93 6.79
CA HIS A 55 1.32 -11.86 5.69
C HIS A 55 2.38 -11.26 4.76
N TYR A 56 2.23 -10.00 4.37
CA TYR A 56 3.20 -9.30 3.55
C TYR A 56 4.59 -9.26 4.21
N ILE A 57 4.67 -8.94 5.49
CA ILE A 57 5.96 -8.93 6.22
C ILE A 57 6.51 -10.36 6.36
N LYS A 58 5.66 -11.34 6.67
CA LYS A 58 6.07 -12.71 6.98
C LYS A 58 6.54 -13.49 5.75
N PHE A 59 5.89 -13.27 4.60
CA PHE A 59 6.09 -14.06 3.39
C PHE A 59 6.53 -13.24 2.18
N GLY A 60 6.18 -11.94 2.13
CA GLY A 60 6.46 -11.05 1.00
C GLY A 60 7.85 -10.38 1.03
N ARG A 61 8.55 -10.37 2.18
CA ARG A 61 9.88 -9.74 2.33
C ARG A 61 11.09 -10.64 1.98
N PHE A 62 10.91 -11.76 1.29
CA PHE A 62 12.04 -12.49 0.70
C PHE A 62 12.53 -11.79 -0.58
N SER A 63 13.20 -10.65 -0.40
CA SER A 63 14.12 -10.10 -1.40
C SER A 63 15.52 -10.00 -0.80
N ILE A 64 16.31 -11.06 -1.01
CA ILE A 64 17.70 -11.02 -1.47
C ILE A 64 18.48 -9.74 -1.14
N GLY A 65 18.81 -9.56 0.13
CA GLY A 65 19.98 -8.79 0.53
C GLY A 65 21.25 -9.58 0.20
N LYS A 66 21.79 -9.42 -1.02
CA LYS A 66 23.23 -9.37 -1.29
C LYS A 66 24.12 -10.29 -0.42
N MET A 67 24.21 -11.59 -0.72
CA MET A 67 25.43 -12.36 -0.46
C MET A 67 26.19 -12.50 -1.78
N ARG A 68 27.08 -11.52 -2.03
CA ARG A 68 28.29 -11.77 -2.80
C ARG A 68 29.20 -12.60 -1.91
N GLY A 69 29.46 -13.83 -2.35
CA GLY A 69 30.45 -14.78 -1.88
C GLY A 69 30.66 -15.78 -3.00
#